data_AF-G9WU46-F1
#
_entry.id   AF-G9WU46-F1
#
_cell.length_a   1.000
_cell.length_b   1.000
_cell.length_c   1.000
_cell.angle_alpha   90.00
_cell.angle_beta   90.00
_cell.angle_gamma   90.00
#
_symmetry.space_group_name_H-M   'P 1'
#
loop_
_entity.id
_entity.type
_entity.pdbx_description
1 polymer ?
#
loop_
_entity_poly.entity_id
_entity_poly.type
_entity_poly.pdbx_seq_one_letter_code
_entity_poly.pdbx_strand_id
1 'polypeptide(L)'
;MIDFYYQLRQRMVDAMQASLKQIRQVLGFGVQEFGDLIGLTRQTINNLETQKNKMSSIQYIAVCAVIDNCVKDKPELLPILSTILCSNEDESTINVFETIENGSLLKKL
;
A
#
# COMPACT_ATOMS: atom_id res chain seq x y z
N MET A 1 11.84 -17.45 -14.06
CA MET A 1 12.00 -15.98 -14.18
C MET A 1 10.66 -15.27 -14.02
N ILE A 2 9.60 -15.67 -14.72
CA ILE A 2 8.22 -15.13 -14.54
C ILE A 2 7.68 -15.36 -13.12
N ASP A 3 7.91 -16.55 -12.55
CA ASP A 3 7.42 -16.90 -11.21
C ASP A 3 8.01 -16.02 -10.12
N PHE A 4 9.25 -15.57 -10.28
CA PHE A 4 9.90 -14.66 -9.33
C PHE A 4 9.18 -13.30 -9.28
N TYR A 5 8.90 -12.69 -10.43
CA TYR A 5 8.18 -11.42 -10.50
C TYR A 5 6.73 -11.54 -10.01
N TYR A 6 6.10 -12.68 -10.27
CA TYR A 6 4.76 -12.95 -9.75
C TYR A 6 4.75 -13.05 -8.22
N GLN A 7 5.69 -13.82 -7.64
CA GLN A 7 5.88 -13.96 -6.21
C GLN A 7 6.19 -12.62 -5.55
N LEU A 8 7.08 -11.83 -6.15
CA LEU A 8 7.44 -10.49 -5.66
C LEU A 8 6.22 -9.57 -5.62
N ARG A 9 5.45 -9.49 -6.72
CA ARG A 9 4.23 -8.69 -6.77
C ARG A 9 3.23 -9.12 -5.71
N GLN A 10 3.02 -10.43 -5.55
CA GLN A 10 2.06 -10.94 -4.57
C GLN A 10 2.44 -10.48 -3.15
N ARG A 11 3.72 -10.54 -2.79
CA ARG A 11 4.21 -10.04 -1.49
C ARG A 11 3.97 -8.54 -1.31
N MET A 12 4.22 -7.73 -2.34
CA MET A 12 3.96 -6.28 -2.29
C MET A 12 2.48 -5.98 -2.05
N VAL A 13 1.59 -6.73 -2.70
CA VAL A 13 0.14 -6.61 -2.52
C VAL A 13 -0.28 -7.04 -1.12
N ASP A 14 0.24 -8.15 -0.63
CA ASP A 14 -0.10 -8.70 0.68
C ASP A 14 0.37 -7.77 1.81
N ALA A 15 1.60 -7.25 1.75
CA ALA A 15 2.14 -6.29 2.71
C ALA A 15 1.36 -4.96 2.70
N MET A 16 1.01 -4.45 1.51
CA MET A 16 0.16 -3.27 1.37
C MET A 16 -1.22 -3.50 1.98
N GLN A 17 -1.82 -4.66 1.74
CA GLN A 17 -3.14 -4.99 2.26
C GLN A 17 -3.12 -5.11 3.80
N ALA A 18 -2.11 -5.77 4.37
CA ALA A 18 -1.92 -5.86 5.82
C ALA A 18 -1.76 -4.46 6.46
N SER A 19 -1.10 -3.56 5.74
CA SER A 19 -0.83 -2.18 6.17
C SER A 19 -1.98 -1.20 5.91
N LEU A 20 -2.99 -1.57 5.12
CA LEU A 20 -3.94 -0.64 4.50
C LEU A 20 -4.65 0.28 5.50
N LYS A 21 -5.11 -0.30 6.61
CA LYS A 21 -5.80 0.45 7.67
C LYS A 21 -4.89 1.49 8.32
N GLN A 22 -3.65 1.12 8.63
CA GLN A 22 -2.68 2.01 9.27
C GLN A 22 -2.27 3.13 8.30
N ILE A 23 -2.02 2.79 7.04
CA ILE A 23 -1.74 3.75 5.97
C ILE A 23 -2.86 4.78 5.87
N ARG A 24 -4.12 4.34 5.73
CA ARG A 24 -5.26 5.25 5.65
C ARG A 24 -5.33 6.19 6.86
N GLN A 25 -5.08 5.68 8.06
CA GLN A 25 -5.09 6.47 9.30
C GLN A 25 -3.96 7.50 9.34
N VAL A 26 -2.75 7.15 8.92
CA VAL A 26 -1.61 8.08 8.83
C VAL A 26 -1.84 9.17 7.79
N LEU A 27 -2.46 8.82 6.66
CA LEU A 27 -2.87 9.80 5.66
C LEU A 27 -4.02 10.72 6.13
N GLY A 28 -4.67 10.36 7.25
CA GLY A 28 -5.74 11.16 7.88
C GLY A 28 -7.13 10.95 7.27
N PHE A 29 -7.32 9.91 6.44
CA PHE A 29 -8.57 9.71 5.72
C PHE A 29 -9.60 8.86 6.48
N GLY A 30 -10.86 9.24 6.36
CA GLY A 30 -11.98 8.35 6.71
C GLY A 30 -12.10 7.16 5.75
N VAL A 31 -12.78 6.08 6.16
CA VAL A 31 -12.96 4.88 5.31
C VAL A 31 -13.68 5.21 4.00
N GLN A 32 -14.73 6.03 4.04
CA GLN A 32 -15.48 6.42 2.84
C GLN A 32 -14.63 7.32 1.94
N GLU A 33 -14.01 8.36 2.51
CA GLU A 33 -13.17 9.31 1.78
C GLU A 33 -12.02 8.62 1.05
N PHE A 34 -11.34 7.68 1.73
CA PHE A 34 -10.30 6.88 1.10
C PHE A 34 -10.85 5.97 -0.01
N GLY A 35 -12.04 5.40 0.21
CA GLY A 35 -12.77 4.67 -0.83
C GLY A 35 -13.05 5.52 -2.06
N ASP A 36 -13.54 6.75 -1.87
CA ASP A 36 -13.86 7.67 -2.96
C ASP A 36 -12.61 8.05 -3.78
N LEU A 37 -11.46 8.25 -3.13
CA LEU A 37 -10.18 8.52 -3.81
C LEU A 37 -9.71 7.34 -4.69
N ILE A 38 -9.97 6.10 -4.26
CA ILE A 38 -9.57 4.89 -4.98
C ILE A 38 -10.64 4.48 -6.01
N GLY A 39 -11.89 4.95 -5.86
CA GLY A 39 -13.05 4.51 -6.64
C GLY A 39 -13.71 3.24 -6.10
N LEU A 40 -13.67 3.02 -4.78
CA LEU A 40 -14.23 1.87 -4.08
C LEU A 40 -15.28 2.29 -3.04
N THR A 41 -16.21 1.39 -2.75
CA THR A 41 -17.18 1.63 -1.67
C THR A 41 -16.52 1.50 -0.29
N ARG A 42 -17.08 2.15 0.74
CA ARG A 42 -16.68 1.93 2.15
C ARG A 42 -16.67 0.45 2.54
N GLN A 43 -17.66 -0.32 2.08
CA GLN A 43 -17.71 -1.76 2.37
C GLN A 43 -16.52 -2.50 1.77
N THR A 44 -16.12 -2.15 0.54
CA THR A 44 -14.96 -2.75 -0.12
C THR A 44 -13.67 -2.45 0.65
N ILE A 45 -13.46 -1.19 1.07
CA ILE A 45 -12.29 -0.82 1.89
C ILE A 45 -12.28 -1.61 3.20
N ASN A 46 -13.41 -1.67 3.92
CA ASN A 46 -13.51 -2.45 5.15
C ASN A 46 -13.17 -3.94 4.93
N ASN A 47 -13.64 -4.54 3.84
CA ASN A 47 -13.33 -5.93 3.52
C ASN A 47 -11.84 -6.14 3.20
N LEU A 48 -11.19 -5.17 2.55
CA LEU A 48 -9.76 -5.21 2.28
C LEU A 48 -8.94 -5.06 3.57
N GLU A 49 -9.28 -4.09 4.43
CA GLU A 49 -8.63 -3.84 5.72
C GLU A 49 -8.78 -5.02 6.70
N THR A 50 -9.89 -5.75 6.63
CA THR A 50 -10.14 -6.94 7.45
C THR A 50 -9.70 -8.24 6.77
N GLN A 51 -9.06 -8.16 5.60
CA GLN A 51 -8.61 -9.29 4.80
C GLN A 51 -9.70 -10.32 4.44
N LYS A 52 -10.98 -9.92 4.50
CA LYS A 52 -12.10 -10.75 4.03
C LYS A 52 -12.04 -10.99 2.53
N ASN A 53 -11.57 -9.99 1.79
CA ASN A 53 -11.33 -10.06 0.34
C ASN A 53 -9.84 -9.83 0.09
N LYS A 54 -9.26 -10.56 -0.87
CA LYS A 54 -7.90 -10.27 -1.34
C LYS A 54 -7.86 -9.00 -2.19
N MET A 55 -6.85 -8.17 -1.97
CA MET A 55 -6.55 -7.01 -2.79
C MET A 55 -6.10 -7.46 -4.18
N SER A 56 -6.69 -6.87 -5.21
CA SER A 56 -6.23 -7.10 -6.59
C SER A 56 -5.02 -6.21 -6.92
N SER A 57 -4.23 -6.59 -7.93
CA SER A 57 -3.11 -5.75 -8.38
C SER A 57 -3.56 -4.36 -8.84
N ILE A 58 -4.77 -4.22 -9.38
CA ILE A 58 -5.33 -2.91 -9.77
C ILE A 58 -5.61 -2.05 -8.53
N GLN A 59 -6.19 -2.65 -7.48
CA GLN A 59 -6.44 -1.94 -6.22
C GLN A 59 -5.13 -1.53 -5.54
N TYR A 60 -4.12 -2.40 -5.57
CA TYR A 60 -2.77 -2.08 -5.09
C TYR A 60 -2.20 -0.84 -5.80
N ILE A 61 -2.26 -0.80 -7.14
CA ILE A 61 -1.78 0.35 -7.91
C ILE A 61 -2.54 1.64 -7.55
N ALA A 62 -3.87 1.55 -7.41
CA ALA A 62 -4.69 2.70 -7.03
C ALA A 62 -4.34 3.23 -5.62
N VAL A 63 -4.09 2.34 -4.65
CA VAL A 63 -3.59 2.73 -3.33
C VAL A 63 -2.23 3.42 -3.42
N CYS A 64 -1.29 2.86 -4.20
CA CYS A 64 0.02 3.49 -4.43
C CYS A 64 -0.12 4.89 -5.04
N ALA A 65 -1.04 5.09 -5.99
CA ALA A 65 -1.28 6.40 -6.59
C ALA A 65 -1.79 7.43 -5.58
N VAL A 66 -2.68 7.04 -4.66
CA VAL A 66 -3.15 7.91 -3.58
C VAL A 66 -2.02 8.26 -2.62
N ILE A 67 -1.21 7.27 -2.20
CA ILE A 67 -0.05 7.49 -1.34
C ILE A 67 0.94 8.46 -2.00
N ASP A 68 1.33 8.21 -3.24
CA ASP A 68 2.27 9.04 -3.99
C ASP A 68 1.75 10.48 -4.12
N ASN A 69 0.44 10.67 -4.31
CA ASN A 69 -0.15 11.99 -4.36
C ASN A 69 -0.08 12.71 -2.99
N CYS A 70 -0.41 12.02 -1.90
CA CYS A 70 -0.35 12.60 -0.55
C CYS A 70 1.08 12.95 -0.13
N VAL A 71 2.05 12.11 -0.47
CA VAL A 71 3.45 12.30 -0.16
C VAL A 71 4.06 13.49 -0.90
N LYS A 72 3.59 13.81 -2.12
CA LYS A 72 4.04 15.02 -2.84
C LYS A 72 3.77 16.28 -2.04
N ASP A 73 2.61 16.34 -1.38
CA ASP A 73 2.20 17.48 -0.56
C ASP A 73 2.79 17.41 0.86
N LYS A 74 3.04 16.19 1.37
CA LYS A 74 3.50 15.90 2.74
C LYS A 74 4.64 14.88 2.75
N PRO A 75 5.86 15.25 2.34
CA PRO A 75 6.98 14.32 2.22
C PRO A 75 7.39 13.70 3.57
N GLU A 76 7.06 14.33 4.69
CA GLU A 76 7.30 13.83 6.05
C GLU A 76 6.54 12.54 6.38
N LEU A 77 5.50 12.19 5.60
CA LEU A 77 4.75 10.95 5.78
C LEU A 77 5.51 9.72 5.24
N LEU A 78 6.47 9.91 4.34
CA LEU A 78 7.21 8.81 3.71
C LEU A 78 7.89 7.88 4.71
N PRO A 79 8.71 8.36 5.68
CA PRO A 79 9.38 7.47 6.62
C PRO A 79 8.39 6.67 7.48
N ILE A 80 7.25 7.27 7.83
CA ILE A 80 6.20 6.63 8.63
C ILE A 80 5.54 5.51 7.80
N LEU A 81 5.18 5.79 6.55
CA LEU A 81 4.59 4.82 5.63
C LEU A 81 5.54 3.67 5.31
N SER A 82 6.83 3.96 5.08
CA SER A 82 7.86 2.93 4.93
C SER A 82 7.95 2.04 6.15
N THR A 83 7.98 2.62 7.35
CA THR A 83 8.07 1.85 8.60
C THR A 83 6.87 0.92 8.78
N ILE A 84 5.67 1.39 8.47
CA ILE A 84 4.44 0.59 8.51
C ILE A 84 4.51 -0.57 7.51
N LEU A 85 4.91 -0.30 6.27
CA LEU A 85 5.02 -1.30 5.22
C LEU A 85 6.06 -2.37 5.57
N CYS A 86 7.27 -1.96 6.00
CA CYS A 86 8.33 -2.89 6.40
C CYS A 86 7.95 -3.72 7.63
N SER A 87 7.20 -3.16 8.59
CA SER A 87 6.77 -3.89 9.80
C SER A 87 5.74 -4.98 9.50
N ASN A 88 5.11 -4.93 8.33
CA ASN A 88 4.16 -5.93 7.84
C ASN A 88 4.75 -6.75 6.67
N GLU A 89 6.06 -6.63 6.40
CA GLU A 89 6.81 -7.59 5.58
C GLU A 89 7.27 -8.74 6.47
N ASP A 90 7.14 -9.99 6.00
CA ASP A 90 7.68 -11.15 6.72
C ASP A 90 9.22 -11.06 6.82
N GLU A 91 9.77 -11.24 8.03
CA GLU A 91 11.19 -11.10 8.43
C GLU A 91 12.24 -11.86 7.58
N SER A 92 11.85 -12.66 6.58
CA SER A 92 12.71 -13.67 5.96
C SER A 92 13.35 -13.30 4.61
N THR A 93 13.02 -12.18 3.95
CA THR A 93 13.59 -11.90 2.61
C THR A 93 13.53 -10.43 2.20
N ILE A 94 14.59 -9.96 1.52
CA ILE A 94 14.73 -8.76 0.65
C ILE A 94 13.68 -7.67 0.96
N ASN A 95 14.04 -6.67 1.76
CA ASN A 95 13.19 -5.50 2.06
C ASN A 95 12.67 -4.87 0.76
N VAL A 96 11.42 -5.17 0.37
CA VAL A 96 10.88 -4.70 -0.91
C VAL A 96 10.63 -3.20 -0.85
N PHE A 97 10.52 -2.64 0.35
CA PHE A 97 10.35 -1.21 0.60
C PHE A 97 11.61 -0.48 1.12
N GLU A 98 12.77 -1.12 1.34
CA GLU A 98 13.99 -0.39 1.80
C GLU A 98 14.43 0.70 0.82
N THR A 99 14.20 0.48 -0.47
CA THR A 99 14.56 1.41 -1.56
C THR A 99 13.37 2.22 -2.05
N ILE A 100 12.55 2.85 -1.20
CA ILE A 100 11.73 4.00 -1.67
C ILE A 100 12.68 5.16 -2.01
N GLU A 101 13.60 4.96 -2.96
CA GLU A 101 14.43 6.00 -3.52
C GLU A 101 13.49 6.91 -4.35
N ASN A 102 13.44 8.18 -3.95
CA ASN A 102 12.69 9.26 -4.61
C ASN A 102 11.17 9.29 -4.36
N GLY A 103 10.68 8.69 -3.26
CA GLY A 103 9.36 9.01 -2.71
C GLY A 103 8.15 8.58 -3.53
N SER A 104 8.28 7.55 -4.37
CA SER A 104 7.17 7.02 -5.18
C SER A 104 7.14 5.49 -5.15
N LEU A 105 5.98 4.94 -4.81
CA LEU A 105 5.69 3.51 -4.85
C LEU A 105 5.40 3.02 -6.29
N LEU A 106 5.00 3.92 -7.19
CA LEU A 106 4.75 3.59 -8.60
C LEU A 106 6.02 3.48 -9.45
N LYS A 107 7.13 4.11 -9.06
CA LYS A 107 8.42 3.96 -9.76
C LYS A 107 9.05 2.58 -9.59
N LYS A 108 8.49 1.72 -8.74
CA LYS A 108 8.90 0.31 -8.54
C LYS A 108 8.15 -0.70 -9.43
N LEU A 109 7.17 -0.26 -10.23
CA LEU A 109 6.42 -1.12 -11.16
C LEU A 109 7.18 -1.42 -12.44
#